data_AF-A0A0D2STH0-F1
#
_entry.id   AF-A0A0D2STH0-F1
#
_cell.length_a   1.000
_cell.length_b   1.000
_cell.length_c   1.000
_cell.angle_alpha   90.00
_cell.angle_beta   90.00
_cell.angle_gamma   90.00
#
_symmetry.space_group_name_H-M   'P 1'
#
loop_
_entity.id
_entity.type
_entity.pdbx_description
1 polymer ?
#
loop_
_entity_poly.entity_id
_entity_poly.type
_entity_poly.pdbx_seq_one_letter_code
_entity_poly.pdbx_strand_id
1 'polypeptide(L)'
;MGPSNCVDTLRTGLAMGADRGIHVEAARDLVPLSVAKVLKKLVEVENPGLLILGKQAIDDDCNQTGQMIAALLGWPQGTFASKVVLDKEKQVATVDREVDGGLETLCLDLPAVITTDLRLNQPRYATLPNIMKAKSKPIKRYTPEELNVEIKSDLEVVQVTEPPKRKAGVILSSVDELIDKLKNEAHVI
;
A
#
# COMPACT_ATOMS: atom_id res chain seq x y z
N MET A 1 2.61 1.80 11.44
CA MET A 1 2.58 3.07 12.20
C MET A 1 1.14 3.28 12.62
N GLY A 2 0.87 3.90 13.76
CA GLY A 2 -0.49 4.07 14.28
C GLY A 2 -0.65 3.50 15.69
N PRO A 3 -1.89 3.22 16.12
CA PRO A 3 -2.18 2.81 17.50
C PRO A 3 -1.49 1.50 17.92
N SER A 4 -1.54 1.20 19.21
CA SER A 4 -0.85 0.04 19.81
C SER A 4 -1.30 -1.31 19.23
N ASN A 5 -2.54 -1.41 18.76
CA ASN A 5 -3.07 -2.59 18.07
C ASN A 5 -2.38 -2.90 16.74
N CYS A 6 -1.69 -1.94 16.11
CA CYS A 6 -0.88 -2.21 14.91
C CYS A 6 0.25 -3.24 15.17
N VAL A 7 0.62 -3.46 16.43
CA VAL A 7 1.58 -4.51 16.81
C VAL A 7 1.08 -5.89 16.38
N ASP A 8 -0.22 -6.16 16.41
CA ASP A 8 -0.77 -7.45 15.97
C ASP A 8 -0.61 -7.65 14.45
N THR A 9 -0.78 -6.59 13.66
CA THR A 9 -0.50 -6.60 12.22
C THR A 9 0.98 -6.90 11.94
N LEU A 10 1.90 -6.30 12.72
CA LEU A 10 3.33 -6.60 12.63
C LEU A 10 3.62 -8.05 13.00
N ARG A 11 2.96 -8.61 14.02
CA ARG A 11 3.12 -10.03 14.40
C ARG A 11 2.71 -10.97 13.27
N THR A 12 1.67 -10.63 12.51
CA THR A 12 1.31 -11.39 11.30
C THR A 12 2.43 -11.38 10.26
N GLY A 13 3.01 -10.22 9.95
CA GLY A 13 4.15 -10.12 9.03
C GLY A 13 5.38 -10.89 9.51
N LEU A 14 5.67 -10.84 10.82
CA LEU A 14 6.73 -11.61 11.46
C LEU A 14 6.51 -13.13 11.36
N ALA A 15 5.26 -13.58 11.45
CA ALA A 15 4.87 -14.98 11.29
C ALA A 15 4.94 -15.42 9.81
N MET A 16 4.74 -14.51 8.87
CA MET A 16 4.92 -14.76 7.43
C MET A 16 6.39 -14.82 7.00
N GLY A 17 7.32 -14.35 7.83
CA GLY A 17 8.76 -14.53 7.62
C GLY A 17 9.63 -13.29 7.80
N ALA A 18 9.06 -12.12 8.15
CA ALA A 18 9.89 -10.95 8.44
C ALA A 18 10.80 -11.17 9.67
N ASP A 19 12.00 -10.61 9.66
CA ASP A 19 13.00 -10.84 10.72
C ASP A 19 12.70 -10.08 12.01
N ARG A 20 12.35 -8.80 11.89
CA ARG A 20 12.01 -7.89 12.99
C ARG A 20 10.96 -6.87 12.58
N GLY A 21 10.26 -6.30 13.55
CA GLY A 21 9.27 -5.25 13.35
C GLY A 21 9.74 -3.89 13.84
N ILE A 22 9.19 -2.83 13.25
CA ILE A 22 9.29 -1.47 13.77
C ILE A 22 7.87 -0.93 13.92
N HIS A 23 7.50 -0.57 15.14
CA HIS A 23 6.23 0.10 15.44
C HIS A 23 6.50 1.56 15.73
N VAL A 24 6.11 2.45 14.82
CA VAL A 24 6.02 3.88 15.12
C VAL A 24 4.63 4.13 15.69
N GLU A 25 4.54 4.33 17.00
CA GLU A 25 3.28 4.58 17.69
C GLU A 25 2.84 6.02 17.47
N ALA A 26 1.63 6.19 16.93
CA ALA A 26 1.01 7.49 16.77
C ALA A 26 -0.45 7.39 17.23
N ALA A 27 -0.87 8.33 18.09
CA ALA A 27 -2.23 8.38 18.62
C ALA A 27 -3.22 9.10 17.70
N ARG A 28 -2.72 9.81 16.68
CA ARG A 28 -3.51 10.58 15.72
C ARG A 28 -3.61 9.85 14.39
N ASP A 29 -4.67 10.14 13.65
CA ASP A 29 -4.81 9.67 12.28
C ASP A 29 -3.66 10.19 11.42
N LEU A 30 -3.11 9.30 10.60
CA LEU A 30 -2.00 9.58 9.73
C LEU A 30 -2.51 9.70 8.30
N VAL A 31 -2.13 10.80 7.63
CA VAL A 31 -2.29 10.94 6.19
C VAL A 31 -1.07 10.40 5.45
N PRO A 32 -1.17 10.04 4.16
CA PRO A 32 -0.06 9.50 3.37
C PRO A 32 1.24 10.29 3.46
N LEU A 33 1.18 11.62 3.48
CA LEU A 33 2.36 12.48 3.59
C LEU A 33 3.08 12.30 4.93
N SER A 34 2.35 12.21 6.04
CA SER A 34 2.93 11.99 7.37
C SER A 34 3.58 10.61 7.44
N VAL A 35 2.93 9.57 6.90
CA VAL A 35 3.50 8.23 6.78
C VAL A 35 4.79 8.24 5.97
N ALA A 36 4.80 8.91 4.82
CA ALA A 36 5.98 9.04 3.97
C ALA A 36 7.14 9.77 4.68
N LYS A 37 6.88 10.85 5.44
CA LYS A 37 7.92 11.54 6.23
C LYS A 37 8.52 10.64 7.31
N VAL A 38 7.69 9.85 8.00
CA VAL A 38 8.17 8.88 9.00
C VAL A 38 8.98 7.77 8.32
N LEU A 39 8.51 7.22 7.20
CA LEU A 39 9.26 6.22 6.43
C LEU A 39 10.63 6.74 5.99
N LYS A 40 10.72 8.00 5.56
CA LYS A 40 12.00 8.64 5.21
C LYS A 40 12.99 8.59 6.38
N LYS A 41 12.55 8.92 7.60
CA LYS A 41 13.41 8.83 8.78
C LYS A 41 13.81 7.40 9.12
N LEU A 42 12.91 6.44 8.95
CA LEU A 42 13.26 5.04 9.11
C LEU A 42 14.28 4.57 8.06
N VAL A 43 14.21 5.08 6.82
CA VAL A 43 15.21 4.80 5.78
C VAL A 43 16.57 5.37 6.15
N GLU A 44 16.62 6.59 6.69
CA GLU A 44 17.88 7.18 7.19
C GLU A 44 18.51 6.35 8.33
N VAL A 45 17.67 5.76 9.20
CA VAL A 45 18.13 4.94 10.35
C VAL A 45 18.54 3.52 9.93
N GLU A 46 17.76 2.87 9.06
CA GLU A 46 17.90 1.45 8.74
C GLU A 46 18.67 1.19 7.43
N ASN A 47 18.87 2.23 6.62
CA ASN A 47 19.57 2.21 5.33
C ASN A 47 19.18 1.03 4.41
N PRO A 48 17.88 0.80 4.11
CA PRO A 48 17.46 -0.27 3.23
C PRO A 48 17.86 -0.01 1.78
N GLY A 49 18.19 -1.07 1.03
CA GLY A 49 18.42 -0.97 -0.43
C GLY A 49 17.15 -1.07 -1.28
N LEU A 50 15.99 -1.37 -0.68
CA LEU A 50 14.72 -1.52 -1.38
C LEU A 50 13.56 -1.31 -0.39
N LEU A 51 12.56 -0.55 -0.80
CA LEU A 51 11.27 -0.45 -0.09
C LEU A 51 10.16 -1.12 -0.89
N ILE A 52 9.33 -1.91 -0.20
CA ILE A 52 8.16 -2.55 -0.77
C ILE A 52 6.94 -2.12 0.03
N LEU A 53 5.95 -1.56 -0.65
CA LEU A 53 4.67 -1.12 -0.08
C LEU A 53 3.51 -1.74 -0.86
N GLY A 54 2.31 -1.75 -0.27
CA GLY A 54 1.09 -2.01 -1.03
C GLY A 54 0.78 -0.86 -2.00
N LYS A 55 0.01 -1.14 -3.06
CA LYS A 55 -0.50 -0.12 -3.99
C LYS A 55 -1.28 0.98 -3.27
N GLN A 56 -2.31 0.57 -2.51
CA GLN A 56 -3.19 1.45 -1.77
C GLN A 56 -3.61 0.78 -0.46
N ALA A 57 -3.95 1.57 0.55
CA ALA A 57 -4.68 1.07 1.70
C ALA A 57 -6.18 1.12 1.37
N ILE A 58 -6.94 0.13 1.84
CA ILE A 58 -8.36 -0.05 1.46
C ILE A 58 -9.32 0.84 2.26
N ASP A 59 -8.81 1.52 3.28
CA ASP A 59 -9.53 2.43 4.15
C ASP A 59 -9.50 3.86 3.59
N ASP A 60 -8.32 4.35 3.17
CA ASP A 60 -8.14 5.67 2.58
C ASP A 60 -8.23 5.70 1.04
N ASP A 61 -8.04 4.56 0.38
CA ASP A 61 -7.97 4.38 -1.08
C ASP A 61 -7.10 5.42 -1.80
N CYS A 62 -6.08 5.96 -1.11
CA CYS A 62 -5.36 7.16 -1.58
C CYS A 62 -4.34 6.85 -2.68
N ASN A 63 -3.73 5.66 -2.67
CA ASN A 63 -2.67 5.28 -3.61
C ASN A 63 -1.55 6.35 -3.69
N GLN A 64 -0.99 6.76 -2.55
CA GLN A 64 -0.08 7.93 -2.48
C GLN A 64 1.24 7.66 -1.74
N THR A 65 1.19 6.91 -0.63
CA THR A 65 2.32 6.77 0.30
C THR A 65 3.61 6.33 -0.39
N GLY A 66 3.54 5.33 -1.28
CA GLY A 66 4.69 4.80 -2.01
C GLY A 66 5.36 5.83 -2.93
N GLN A 67 4.55 6.60 -3.68
CA GLN A 67 5.07 7.63 -4.57
C GLN A 67 5.62 8.83 -3.80
N MET A 68 4.98 9.21 -2.69
CA MET A 68 5.45 10.28 -1.81
C MET A 68 6.81 9.95 -1.19
N ILE A 69 7.01 8.73 -0.67
CA ILE A 69 8.32 8.36 -0.10
C ILE A 69 9.41 8.32 -1.16
N ALA A 70 9.11 7.78 -2.35
CA ALA A 70 10.06 7.79 -3.47
C ALA A 70 10.50 9.22 -3.83
N ALA A 71 9.55 10.16 -3.94
CA ALA A 71 9.84 11.56 -4.21
C ALA A 71 10.65 12.22 -3.08
N LEU A 72 10.32 11.96 -1.82
CA LEU A 72 11.03 12.51 -0.65
C LEU A 72 12.47 11.99 -0.49
N LEU A 73 12.75 10.78 -0.99
CA LEU A 73 14.08 10.18 -1.02
C LEU A 73 14.86 10.49 -2.31
N GLY A 74 14.17 10.92 -3.37
CA GLY A 74 14.73 11.01 -4.71
C GLY A 74 15.06 9.65 -5.32
N TRP A 75 14.33 8.60 -4.94
CA TRP A 75 14.55 7.23 -5.43
C TRP A 75 13.66 6.91 -6.64
N PRO A 76 14.14 6.08 -7.58
CA PRO A 76 13.28 5.52 -8.62
C PRO A 76 12.14 4.70 -8.02
N GLN A 77 11.00 4.70 -8.72
CA GLN A 77 9.80 4.00 -8.27
C GLN A 77 9.21 3.07 -9.35
N GLY A 78 8.75 1.90 -8.92
CA GLY A 78 7.97 0.96 -9.73
C GLY A 78 6.62 0.71 -9.10
N THR A 79 5.61 1.47 -9.50
CA THR A 79 4.25 1.32 -8.92
C THR A 79 3.45 0.24 -9.63
N PHE A 80 2.47 -0.34 -8.94
CA PHE A 80 1.54 -1.33 -9.52
C PHE A 80 2.26 -2.59 -10.05
N ALA A 81 3.33 -3.00 -9.37
CA ALA A 81 4.16 -4.11 -9.79
C ALA A 81 3.37 -5.42 -9.77
N SER A 82 3.28 -6.10 -10.91
CA SER A 82 2.79 -7.48 -11.06
C SER A 82 3.92 -8.50 -11.23
N LYS A 83 5.15 -8.04 -11.48
CA LYS A 83 6.36 -8.87 -11.40
C LYS A 83 7.56 -8.04 -10.97
N VAL A 84 8.45 -8.63 -10.18
CA VAL A 84 9.72 -8.01 -9.76
C VAL A 84 10.84 -9.04 -9.90
N VAL A 85 11.91 -8.66 -10.60
CA VAL A 85 13.15 -9.44 -10.72
C VAL A 85 14.30 -8.59 -10.23
N LEU A 86 15.00 -9.05 -9.18
CA LEU A 86 16.15 -8.36 -8.59
C LEU A 86 17.45 -8.94 -9.14
N ASP A 87 18.29 -8.09 -9.74
CA ASP A 87 19.68 -8.40 -10.08
C ASP A 87 20.59 -7.71 -9.06
N LYS A 88 21.06 -8.50 -8.09
CA LYS A 88 21.92 -8.01 -7.01
C LYS A 88 23.33 -7.68 -7.48
N GLU A 89 23.81 -8.29 -8.55
CA GLU A 89 25.16 -8.02 -9.07
C GLU A 89 25.19 -6.66 -9.75
N LYS A 90 24.14 -6.35 -10.52
CA LYS A 90 24.00 -5.07 -11.21
C LYS A 90 23.33 -3.97 -10.39
N GLN A 91 22.83 -4.29 -9.20
CA GLN A 91 22.10 -3.36 -8.33
C GLN A 91 20.87 -2.75 -9.04
N VAL A 92 20.10 -3.58 -9.75
CA VAL A 92 18.88 -3.14 -10.45
C VAL A 92 17.68 -4.03 -10.15
N ALA A 93 16.49 -3.45 -10.26
CA ALA A 93 15.22 -4.13 -10.20
C ALA A 93 14.47 -3.98 -11.54
N THR A 94 14.16 -5.08 -12.20
CA THR A 94 13.23 -5.08 -13.34
C THR A 94 11.81 -5.28 -12.83
N VAL A 95 10.91 -4.36 -13.15
CA VAL A 95 9.53 -4.33 -12.63
C VAL A 95 8.56 -4.29 -13.80
N ASP A 96 7.67 -5.30 -13.88
CA ASP A 96 6.52 -5.24 -14.78
C ASP A 96 5.36 -4.61 -14.00
N ARG A 97 4.79 -3.54 -14.57
CA ARG A 97 3.75 -2.72 -13.97
C ARG A 97 2.45 -2.86 -14.72
N GLU A 98 1.35 -2.93 -13.99
CA GLU A 98 0.00 -2.85 -14.53
C GLU A 98 -0.32 -1.39 -14.87
N VAL A 99 -0.64 -1.12 -16.13
CA VAL A 99 -1.11 0.17 -16.64
C VAL A 99 -2.42 -0.03 -17.40
N ASP A 100 -3.17 1.04 -17.66
CA ASP A 100 -4.52 0.92 -18.26
C ASP A 100 -4.52 0.16 -19.60
N GLY A 101 -3.45 0.30 -20.39
CA GLY A 101 -3.28 -0.36 -21.69
C GLY A 101 -2.64 -1.75 -21.64
N GLY A 102 -2.31 -2.29 -20.47
CA GLY A 102 -1.65 -3.58 -20.31
C GLY A 102 -0.47 -3.54 -19.34
N LEU A 103 0.70 -4.00 -19.82
CA LEU A 103 1.91 -4.10 -19.01
C LEU A 103 3.01 -3.16 -19.52
N GLU A 104 3.73 -2.54 -18.59
CA GLU A 104 4.94 -1.76 -18.86
C GLU A 104 6.11 -2.30 -18.03
N THR A 105 7.24 -2.60 -18.68
CA THR A 105 8.46 -3.07 -18.00
C THR A 105 9.43 -1.92 -17.80
N LEU A 106 9.82 -1.68 -16.55
CA LEU A 106 10.85 -0.70 -16.16
C LEU A 106 12.08 -1.39 -15.58
N CYS A 107 13.24 -0.77 -15.76
CA CYS A 107 14.47 -1.12 -15.05
C CYS A 107 14.83 0.03 -14.10
N LEU A 108 14.93 -0.27 -12.81
CA LEU A 108 15.16 0.71 -11.75
C LEU A 108 16.51 0.45 -11.09
N ASP A 109 17.33 1.48 -10.95
CA ASP A 109 18.55 1.41 -10.15
C ASP A 109 18.19 1.29 -8.66
N LEU A 110 18.94 0.49 -7.90
CA LEU A 110 18.80 0.44 -6.44
C LEU A 110 19.65 1.56 -5.79
N PRO A 111 19.14 2.22 -4.74
CA PRO A 111 17.91 1.90 -4.02
C PRO A 111 16.62 2.39 -4.69
N ALA A 112 15.53 1.62 -4.55
CA ALA A 112 14.25 1.89 -5.21
C ALA A 112 13.05 1.71 -4.27
N VAL A 113 11.89 2.23 -4.69
CA VAL A 113 10.58 2.02 -4.05
C VAL A 113 9.66 1.26 -4.99
N ILE A 114 9.09 0.15 -4.53
CA ILE A 114 8.15 -0.65 -5.32
C ILE A 114 6.80 -0.70 -4.61
N THR A 115 5.71 -0.43 -5.32
CA THR A 115 4.35 -0.69 -4.81
C THR A 115 3.74 -1.89 -5.51
N THR A 116 3.17 -2.82 -4.74
CA THR A 116 2.74 -4.13 -5.25
C THR A 116 1.26 -4.13 -5.64
N ASP A 117 0.95 -4.59 -6.85
CA ASP A 117 -0.42 -4.90 -7.24
C ASP A 117 -0.86 -6.28 -6.73
N LEU A 118 -2.17 -6.53 -6.71
CA LEU A 118 -2.76 -7.82 -6.32
C LEU A 118 -2.25 -8.99 -7.19
N ARG A 119 -1.83 -8.72 -8.43
CA ARG A 119 -1.33 -9.73 -9.36
C ARG A 119 0.11 -10.19 -9.08
N LEU A 120 0.85 -9.53 -8.19
CA LEU A 120 2.26 -9.83 -7.94
C LEU A 120 2.50 -11.26 -7.46
N ASN A 121 1.72 -11.72 -6.48
CA ASN A 121 1.83 -13.06 -5.91
C ASN A 121 0.55 -13.45 -5.15
N GLN A 122 0.54 -14.69 -4.66
CA GLN A 122 -0.42 -15.15 -3.65
C GLN A 122 0.29 -15.20 -2.29
N PRO A 123 -0.11 -14.38 -1.30
CA PRO A 123 0.50 -14.41 0.02
C PRO A 123 0.35 -15.77 0.69
N ARG A 124 1.45 -16.30 1.24
CA ARG A 124 1.41 -17.55 2.02
C ARG A 124 0.71 -17.37 3.37
N TYR A 125 0.11 -18.44 3.86
CA TYR A 125 -0.41 -18.50 5.23
C TYR A 125 0.72 -18.72 6.25
N ALA A 126 0.61 -18.07 7.41
CA ALA A 126 1.50 -18.31 8.53
C ALA A 126 1.13 -19.64 9.23
N THR A 127 2.10 -20.53 9.41
CA THR A 127 1.89 -21.78 10.14
C THR A 127 1.86 -21.54 11.65
N LEU A 128 1.19 -22.42 12.41
CA LEU A 128 1.12 -22.31 13.88
C LEU A 128 2.51 -22.21 14.54
N PRO A 129 3.54 -23.00 14.15
CA PRO A 129 4.89 -22.83 14.68
C PRO A 129 5.48 -21.44 14.41
N ASN A 130 5.22 -20.87 13.23
CA ASN A 130 5.71 -19.53 12.89
C ASN A 130 4.98 -18.43 13.66
N ILE A 131 3.68 -18.58 13.90
CA ILE A 131 2.91 -17.66 14.75
C ILE A 131 3.48 -17.64 16.17
N MET A 132 3.82 -18.82 16.73
CA MET A 132 4.44 -18.90 18.05
C MET A 132 5.84 -18.26 18.09
N LYS A 133 6.67 -18.52 17.08
CA LYS A 133 7.99 -17.87 16.93
C LYS A 133 7.88 -16.36 16.74
N ALA A 134 6.83 -15.87 16.08
CA ALA A 134 6.63 -14.45 15.84
C ALA A 134 6.40 -13.65 17.13
N LYS A 135 5.88 -14.27 18.20
CA LYS A 135 5.69 -13.61 19.50
C LYS A 135 7.01 -13.21 20.16
N SER A 136 8.08 -13.96 19.96
CA SER A 136 9.40 -13.67 20.52
C SER A 136 10.29 -12.80 19.63
N LYS A 137 9.93 -12.59 18.36
CA LYS A 137 10.70 -11.72 17.46
C LYS A 137 10.69 -10.27 17.95
N PRO A 138 11.80 -9.52 17.80
CA PRO A 138 11.88 -8.15 18.30
C PRO A 138 10.98 -7.20 17.51
N ILE A 139 10.29 -6.32 18.23
CA ILE A 139 9.60 -5.16 17.66
C ILE A 139 10.20 -3.93 18.33
N LYS A 140 10.92 -3.13 17.56
CA LYS A 140 11.44 -1.85 18.05
C LYS A 140 10.32 -0.82 18.01
N ARG A 141 10.11 -0.13 19.11
CA ARG A 141 9.11 0.93 19.19
C ARG A 141 9.79 2.28 18.98
N TYR A 142 9.13 3.15 18.25
CA TYR A 142 9.46 4.55 18.10
C TYR A 142 8.22 5.41 18.32
N THR A 143 8.42 6.67 18.67
CA THR A 143 7.42 7.71 18.44
C THR A 143 7.85 8.64 17.29
N PRO A 144 6.92 9.37 16.65
CA PRO A 144 7.24 10.40 15.66
C PRO A 144 8.23 11.45 16.19
N GLU A 145 8.10 11.81 17.47
CA GLU A 145 8.97 12.77 18.15
C GLU A 145 10.41 12.23 18.25
N GLU A 146 10.59 10.95 18.59
CA GLU A 146 11.92 10.31 18.61
C GLU A 146 12.59 10.26 17.23
N LEU A 147 11.77 10.23 16.17
CA LEU A 147 12.24 10.30 14.78
C LEU A 147 12.39 11.74 14.27
N ASN A 148 12.11 12.75 15.09
CA ASN A 148 12.08 14.17 14.72
C ASN A 148 11.16 14.45 13.50
N VAL A 149 9.98 13.83 13.49
CA VAL A 149 8.96 14.03 12.45
C VAL A 149 7.73 14.71 13.05
N GLU A 150 7.42 15.89 12.52
CA GLU A 150 6.17 16.56 12.84
C GLU A 150 5.00 15.94 12.06
N ILE A 151 4.02 15.40 12.79
CA ILE A 151 2.74 14.97 12.22
C ILE A 151 1.81 16.16 12.19
N LYS A 152 1.85 16.88 11.06
CA LYS A 152 0.90 17.93 10.72
C LYS A 152 0.17 17.55 9.44
N SER A 153 -1.15 17.69 9.46
CA SER A 153 -2.00 17.59 8.28
C SER A 153 -2.48 18.98 7.91
N ASP A 154 -2.33 19.38 6.65
CA ASP A 154 -2.97 20.56 6.07
C ASP A 154 -4.37 20.22 5.51
N LEU A 155 -4.82 18.97 5.73
CA LEU A 155 -6.13 18.46 5.36
C LEU A 155 -6.97 18.19 6.60
N GLU A 156 -8.25 18.56 6.54
CA GLU A 156 -9.25 18.30 7.57
C GLU A 156 -10.45 17.58 6.94
N VAL A 157 -10.84 16.44 7.53
CA VAL A 157 -12.06 15.72 7.12
C VAL A 157 -13.25 16.38 7.81
N VAL A 158 -14.00 17.19 7.07
CA VAL A 158 -15.14 17.93 7.61
C VAL A 158 -16.37 17.03 7.80
N GLN A 159 -16.57 16.07 6.90
CA GLN A 159 -17.76 15.23 6.91
C GLN A 159 -17.51 13.89 6.19
N VAL A 160 -18.08 12.81 6.73
CA VAL A 160 -18.18 11.50 6.09
C VAL A 160 -19.66 11.12 6.05
N THR A 161 -20.15 10.72 4.88
CA THR A 161 -21.55 10.31 4.70
C THR A 161 -21.65 9.01 3.91
N GLU A 162 -22.73 8.26 4.13
CA GLU A 162 -23.01 7.07 3.34
C GLU A 162 -23.30 7.47 1.87
N PRO A 163 -22.83 6.68 0.88
CA PRO A 163 -23.21 6.90 -0.50
C PRO A 163 -24.72 6.68 -0.69
N PRO A 164 -25.31 7.29 -1.73
CA PRO A 164 -26.73 7.08 -2.02
C PRO A 164 -27.00 5.59 -2.27
N LYS A 165 -28.05 5.06 -1.62
CA LYS A 165 -28.46 3.67 -1.82
C LYS A 165 -28.80 3.45 -3.29
N ARG A 166 -28.30 2.33 -3.85
CA ARG A 166 -28.61 1.93 -5.22
C ARG A 166 -30.12 1.77 -5.38
N LYS A 167 -30.69 2.37 -6.43
CA LYS A 167 -32.11 2.19 -6.78
C LYS A 167 -32.38 0.73 -7.13
N ALA A 168 -33.58 0.25 -6.83
CA ALA A 168 -34.00 -1.09 -7.23
C ALA A 168 -33.90 -1.25 -8.75
N GLY A 169 -33.40 -2.41 -9.19
CA GLY A 169 -33.36 -2.77 -10.60
C GLY A 169 -34.75 -3.14 -11.14
N VAL A 170 -34.84 -3.26 -12.46
CA VAL A 170 -36.05 -3.69 -13.17
C VAL A 170 -35.76 -5.00 -13.88
N ILE A 171 -36.72 -5.93 -13.85
CA ILE A 171 -36.66 -7.17 -14.64
C ILE A 171 -37.21 -6.84 -16.03
N LEU A 172 -36.42 -7.08 -17.07
CA LEU A 172 -36.82 -6.87 -18.46
C LEU A 172 -37.23 -8.18 -19.10
N SER A 173 -38.14 -8.10 -20.06
CA SER A 173 -38.80 -9.25 -20.70
C SER A 173 -38.12 -9.70 -22.01
N SER A 174 -37.23 -8.88 -22.57
CA SER A 174 -36.56 -9.16 -23.84
C SER A 174 -35.21 -8.46 -23.99
N VAL A 175 -34.43 -8.90 -24.98
CA VAL A 175 -33.16 -8.25 -25.37
C VAL A 175 -33.43 -6.88 -26.00
N ASP A 176 -34.49 -6.72 -26.78
CA ASP A 176 -34.85 -5.44 -27.39
C ASP A 176 -35.20 -4.38 -26.32
N GLU A 177 -35.94 -4.78 -25.29
CA GLU A 177 -36.23 -3.93 -24.13
C GLU A 177 -34.95 -3.54 -23.38
N LEU A 178 -34.00 -4.47 -23.23
CA LEU A 178 -32.69 -4.16 -22.65
C LEU A 178 -31.94 -3.12 -23.49
N ILE A 179 -31.88 -3.30 -24.82
CA ILE A 179 -31.19 -2.37 -25.71
C ILE A 179 -31.84 -0.99 -25.67
N ASP A 180 -33.18 -0.92 -25.69
CA ASP A 180 -33.93 0.33 -25.57
C ASP A 180 -33.61 1.06 -24.26
N LYS A 181 -33.68 0.36 -23.12
CA LYS A 181 -33.36 0.92 -21.80
C LYS A 181 -31.91 1.38 -21.70
N LEU A 182 -30.97 0.63 -22.27
CA LEU A 182 -29.55 0.98 -22.24
C LEU A 182 -29.24 2.22 -23.10
N LYS A 183 -29.88 2.37 -24.27
CA LYS A 183 -29.72 3.53 -25.16
C LYS A 183 -30.41 4.78 -24.63
N ASN A 184 -31.68 4.64 -24.24
CA ASN A 184 -32.58 5.78 -24.03
C ASN A 184 -32.69 6.21 -22.57
N GLU A 185 -32.41 5.34 -21.60
CA GLU A 185 -32.46 5.68 -20.17
C GLU A 185 -31.08 5.73 -19.51
N ALA A 186 -30.26 4.70 -19.75
CA ALA A 186 -28.93 4.61 -19.13
C ALA A 186 -27.85 5.37 -19.92
N HIS A 187 -28.04 5.57 -21.22
CA HIS A 187 -27.09 6.23 -22.13
C HIS A 187 -25.68 5.64 -22.10
N VAL A 188 -25.59 4.31 -22.08
CA VAL A 188 -24.30 3.57 -22.00
C VAL A 188 -23.91 2.83 -23.28
N ILE A 189 -24.80 2.80 -24.28
CA ILE A 189 -24.57 2.26 -25.63
C ILE A 189 -25.28 3.09 -26.69
#